data_AF-A0A1I4TKZ6-F1
#
_entry.id   AF-A0A1I4TKZ6-F1
#
_cell.length_a   1.000
_cell.length_b   1.000
_cell.length_c   1.000
_cell.angle_alpha   90.00
_cell.angle_beta   90.00
_cell.angle_gamma   90.00
#
_symmetry.space_group_name_H-M   'P 1'
#
loop_
_entity.id
_entity.type
_entity.pdbx_description
1 polymer ?
#
loop_
_entity_poly.entity_id
_entity_poly.type
_entity_poly.pdbx_seq_one_letter_code
_entity_poly.pdbx_strand_id
1 'polypeptide(L)'
;MRTDQEDAIRAVAENVISILVSKQDGHRFLANGRDVVLAELMRELQAVMPTGSSDALAGACNRFLDQLAPSVTLRPWVEAVDPIGGSVSMR
;
A
#
# COMPACT_ATOMS: atom_id res chain seq x y z
N MET A 1 17.83 13.34 2.95
CA MET A 1 17.51 12.69 1.66
C MET A 1 17.17 11.21 1.76
N ARG A 2 17.63 10.45 2.77
CA ARG A 2 17.11 9.08 3.02
C ARG A 2 15.78 9.10 3.79
N THR A 3 15.60 10.12 4.63
CA THR A 3 14.40 10.36 5.46
C THR A 3 13.19 10.70 4.61
N ASP A 4 13.31 11.63 3.65
CA ASP A 4 12.20 12.08 2.81
C ASP A 4 11.55 10.94 2.00
N GLN A 5 12.37 9.99 1.53
CA GLN A 5 11.89 8.81 0.81
C GLN A 5 11.23 7.80 1.74
N GLU A 6 11.80 7.56 2.92
CA GLU A 6 11.20 6.66 3.92
C GLU A 6 9.87 7.21 4.45
N ASP A 7 9.77 8.53 4.64
CA ASP A 7 8.54 9.22 5.02
C ASP A 7 7.48 9.12 3.92
N ALA A 8 7.87 9.30 2.65
CA ALA A 8 6.95 9.11 1.51
C ALA A 8 6.45 7.66 1.40
N ILE A 9 7.33 6.68 1.56
CA ILE A 9 6.97 5.25 1.56
C ILE A 9 5.98 4.95 2.69
N ARG A 10 6.25 5.48 3.88
CA ARG A 10 5.40 5.28 5.06
C ARG A 10 4.02 5.91 4.84
N ALA A 11 3.97 7.14 4.34
CA ALA A 11 2.71 7.83 4.05
C ALA A 11 1.85 7.06 3.04
N VAL A 12 2.43 6.57 1.94
CA VAL A 12 1.72 5.73 0.98
C VAL A 12 1.19 4.45 1.65
N ALA A 13 2.04 3.76 2.41
CA ALA A 13 1.66 2.51 3.07
C ALA A 13 0.52 2.72 4.10
N GLU A 14 0.60 3.79 4.90
CA GLU A 14 -0.43 4.15 5.87
C GLU A 14 -1.76 4.53 5.20
N ASN A 15 -1.72 5.24 4.07
CA ASN A 15 -2.92 5.61 3.32
C ASN A 15 -3.59 4.40 2.67
N VAL A 16 -2.82 3.48 2.07
CA VAL A 16 -3.33 2.19 1.57
C VAL A 16 -4.04 1.43 2.70
N ILE A 17 -3.37 1.26 3.85
CA ILE A 17 -3.94 0.54 4.99
C ILE A 17 -5.19 1.22 5.54
N SER A 18 -5.20 2.55 5.63
CA SER A 18 -6.35 3.31 6.12
C SER A 18 -7.58 3.13 5.23
N ILE A 19 -7.41 3.18 3.91
CA ILE A 19 -8.49 2.93 2.95
C ILE A 19 -9.02 1.49 3.12
N LEU A 20 -8.12 0.51 3.24
CA LEU A 20 -8.48 -0.91 3.41
C LEU A 20 -9.27 -1.18 4.70
N VAL A 21 -8.84 -0.58 5.81
CA VAL A 21 -9.55 -0.67 7.09
C VAL A 21 -10.93 -0.01 6.99
N SER A 22 -11.05 1.14 6.30
CA SER A 22 -12.32 1.86 6.16
C SER A 22 -13.35 1.16 5.27
N LYS A 23 -12.92 0.43 4.23
CA LYS A 23 -13.80 -0.22 3.22
C LYS A 23 -14.46 -1.54 3.67
N GLN A 24 -14.47 -1.87 4.96
CA GLN A 24 -15.11 -3.07 5.57
C GLN A 24 -14.41 -4.44 5.35
N ASP A 25 -13.19 -4.50 4.79
CA ASP A 25 -12.35 -5.73 4.75
C ASP A 25 -11.34 -5.82 5.92
N GLY A 26 -11.44 -4.91 6.90
CA GLY A 26 -10.50 -4.78 8.02
C GLY A 26 -10.39 -6.03 8.92
N HIS A 27 -11.40 -6.90 8.96
CA HIS A 27 -11.39 -8.08 9.83
C HIS A 27 -10.29 -9.10 9.47
N ARG A 28 -9.94 -9.23 8.19
CA ARG A 28 -8.85 -10.13 7.76
C ARG A 28 -7.49 -9.44 7.82
N PHE A 29 -7.47 -8.12 7.62
CA PHE A 29 -6.30 -7.26 7.76
C PHE A 29 -5.75 -7.23 9.20
N LEU A 30 -6.65 -7.25 10.19
CA LEU A 30 -6.32 -7.29 11.62
C LEU A 30 -5.70 -8.62 12.07
N ALA A 31 -5.89 -9.71 11.33
CA ALA A 31 -5.38 -11.04 11.72
C ALA A 31 -3.85 -11.14 11.64
N ASN A 32 -3.23 -10.45 10.68
CA ASN A 32 -1.77 -10.42 10.52
C ASN A 32 -1.10 -9.33 11.37
N GLY A 33 -1.88 -8.43 11.98
CA GLY A 33 -1.38 -7.27 12.73
C GLY A 33 -1.01 -6.10 11.81
N ARG A 34 -1.51 -4.90 12.13
CA ARG A 34 -1.33 -3.68 11.35
C ARG A 34 0.16 -3.38 11.07
N ASP A 35 1.02 -3.53 12.07
CA ASP A 35 2.45 -3.22 11.95
C ASP A 35 3.20 -4.18 11.03
N VAL A 36 2.82 -5.46 11.01
CA VAL A 36 3.43 -6.45 10.10
C VAL A 36 3.06 -6.13 8.65
N VAL A 37 1.78 -5.87 8.40
CA VAL A 37 1.30 -5.49 7.07
C VAL A 37 1.94 -4.18 6.61
N LEU A 38 2.07 -3.20 7.50
CA LEU A 38 2.75 -1.94 7.21
C LEU A 38 4.21 -2.18 6.81
N ALA A 39 4.96 -2.99 7.58
CA ALA A 39 6.35 -3.29 7.29
C ALA A 39 6.54 -4.03 5.96
N GLU A 40 5.67 -4.98 5.62
CA GLU A 40 5.72 -5.71 4.36
C GLU A 40 5.39 -4.82 3.16
N LEU A 41 4.36 -3.99 3.26
CA LEU A 41 4.01 -3.04 2.20
C LEU A 41 5.11 -1.99 2.00
N MET A 42 5.69 -1.48 3.09
CA MET A 42 6.83 -0.57 3.00
C MET A 42 8.03 -1.23 2.30
N ARG A 43 8.26 -2.54 2.49
CA ARG A 43 9.33 -3.28 1.81
C ARG A 43 9.08 -3.39 0.30
N GLU A 44 7.85 -3.65 -0.12
CA GLU A 44 7.47 -3.67 -1.55
C GLU A 44 7.64 -2.28 -2.19
N LEU A 45 7.24 -1.22 -1.48
CA LEU A 45 7.40 0.17 -1.96
C LEU A 45 8.88 0.58 -2.03
N GLN A 46 9.71 0.14 -1.08
CA GLN A 46 11.17 0.35 -1.13
C GLN A 46 11.82 -0.32 -2.35
N ALA A 47 11.30 -1.46 -2.81
CA ALA A 47 11.84 -2.17 -3.96
C ALA A 47 11.61 -1.43 -5.28
N VAL A 48 10.59 -0.58 -5.34
CA VAL A 48 10.32 0.24 -6.53
C VAL A 48 10.89 1.64 -6.36
N MET A 49 10.84 2.26 -5.18
CA MET A 49 11.42 3.60 -5.00
C MET A 49 12.93 3.64 -5.32
N PRO A 50 13.45 4.74 -5.94
CA PRO A 50 12.84 6.06 -6.04
C PRO A 50 12.09 6.34 -7.35
N THR A 51 11.28 5.41 -7.90
CA THR A 51 10.41 5.80 -9.02
C THR A 51 9.44 6.91 -8.61
N GLY A 52 9.36 7.97 -9.40
CA GLY A 52 8.25 8.92 -9.41
C GLY A 52 7.05 8.46 -10.26
N SER A 53 7.01 7.20 -10.69
CA SER A 53 5.91 6.63 -11.47
C SER A 53 4.81 6.12 -10.55
N SER A 54 3.64 6.74 -10.68
CA SER A 54 2.39 6.28 -10.04
C SER A 54 2.10 4.81 -10.37
N ASP A 55 2.32 4.40 -11.63
CA ASP A 55 2.02 3.04 -12.09
C ASP A 55 2.90 1.98 -11.42
N ALA A 56 4.19 2.28 -11.23
CA ALA A 56 5.11 1.37 -10.57
C ALA A 56 4.76 1.18 -9.08
N LEU A 57 4.35 2.26 -8.42
CA LEU A 57 3.90 2.23 -7.02
C LEU A 57 2.55 1.51 -6.88
N ALA A 58 1.58 1.81 -7.73
CA ALA A 58 0.30 1.11 -7.77
C ALA A 58 0.50 -0.39 -8.02
N GLY A 59 1.38 -0.75 -8.95
CA GLY A 59 1.75 -2.14 -9.21
C GLY A 59 2.37 -2.84 -7.99
N ALA A 60 3.22 -2.16 -7.22
CA ALA A 60 3.78 -2.70 -5.98
C ALA A 60 2.69 -2.93 -4.91
N CYS A 61 1.80 -1.95 -4.71
CA CYS A 61 0.67 -2.10 -3.80
C CYS A 61 -0.23 -3.27 -4.21
N ASN A 62 -0.59 -3.38 -5.49
CA ASN A 62 -1.48 -4.43 -5.97
C ASN A 62 -0.86 -5.83 -5.83
N ARG A 63 0.45 -6.00 -6.07
CA ARG A 63 1.14 -7.26 -5.79
C ARG A 63 1.09 -7.65 -4.31
N PHE A 64 1.23 -6.68 -3.41
CA PHE A 64 1.08 -6.92 -1.97
C PHE A 64 -0.36 -7.33 -1.62
N LEU A 65 -1.35 -6.61 -2.14
CA LEU A 65 -2.77 -6.90 -1.90
C LEU A 65 -3.18 -8.29 -2.40
N ASP A 66 -2.64 -8.73 -3.55
CA ASP A 66 -2.86 -10.08 -4.07
C ASP A 66 -2.26 -11.17 -3.17
N GLN A 67 -1.11 -10.92 -2.55
CA GLN A 67 -0.51 -11.85 -1.59
C GLN A 67 -1.31 -11.92 -0.29
N LEU A 68 -1.85 -10.79 0.15
CA LEU A 68 -2.57 -10.70 1.42
C LEU A 68 -3.92 -11.41 1.39
N ALA A 69 -4.61 -11.38 0.25
CA ALA A 69 -5.98 -11.90 0.15
C ALA A 69 -6.31 -12.53 -1.22
N PRO A 70 -5.63 -13.63 -1.61
CA PRO A 70 -5.78 -14.25 -2.92
C PRO A 70 -7.16 -14.92 -3.17
N SER A 71 -8.08 -14.88 -2.20
CA SER A 71 -9.40 -15.50 -2.26
C SER A 71 -10.58 -14.52 -2.21
N VAL A 72 -10.33 -13.20 -2.16
CA VAL A 72 -11.40 -12.20 -2.08
C VAL A 72 -11.95 -11.92 -3.47
N THR A 73 -13.28 -11.92 -3.60
CA THR A 73 -14.05 -11.69 -4.84
C THR A 73 -14.15 -10.21 -5.22
N LEU A 74 -14.08 -9.31 -4.24
CA LEU A 74 -13.98 -7.85 -4.42
C LEU A 74 -12.66 -7.39 -3.82
N ARG A 75 -11.58 -7.46 -4.62
CA ARG A 75 -10.26 -7.02 -4.15
C ARG A 75 -10.14 -5.50 -4.29
N PRO A 76 -9.73 -4.81 -3.23
CA PRO A 76 -9.29 -3.43 -3.33
C PRO A 76 -8.17 -3.34 -4.37
N TRP A 77 -8.31 -2.42 -5.32
CA TRP A 77 -7.31 -2.22 -6.37
C TRP A 77 -6.81 -0.78 -6.35
N VAL A 78 -5.51 -0.59 -6.17
CA VAL A 78 -4.86 0.71 -6.27
C VAL A 78 -4.78 1.12 -7.73
N GLU A 79 -5.38 2.26 -8.06
CA GLU A 79 -5.38 2.83 -9.40
C GLU A 79 -4.23 3.83 -9.58
N ALA A 80 -3.96 4.63 -8.56
CA ALA A 80 -2.92 5.65 -8.61
C ALA A 80 -2.32 5.90 -7.23
N VAL A 81 -1.04 6.26 -7.22
CA VAL A 81 -0.28 6.66 -6.04
C VAL A 81 0.47 7.94 -6.38
N ASP A 82 0.27 8.99 -5.57
CA ASP A 82 1.09 10.19 -5.63
C ASP A 82 2.42 9.93 -4.89
N PRO A 83 3.57 9.90 -5.59
CA PRO A 83 4.87 9.65 -4.99
C PRO A 83 5.35 10.78 -4.06
N ILE A 84 4.75 11.97 -4.14
CA ILE A 84 5.17 13.15 -3.38
C ILE A 84 4.24 13.37 -2.19
N GLY A 85 2.93 13.45 -2.43
CA GLY A 85 1.93 13.68 -1.38
C GLY A 85 1.46 12.40 -0.68
N GLY A 86 1.86 11.23 -1.17
CA GLY A 86 1.47 9.93 -0.62
C GLY A 86 -0.01 9.59 -0.81
N SER A 87 -0.76 10.38 -1.58
CA SER A 87 -2.17 10.16 -1.85
C SER A 87 -2.39 8.86 -2.62
N VAL A 88 -3.46 8.13 -2.30
CA VAL A 88 -3.76 6.81 -2.87
C VAL A 88 -5.20 6.80 -3.34
N SER A 89 -5.42 6.40 -4.59
CA SER A 89 -6.75 6.19 -5.16
C SER A 89 -7.02 4.70 -5.32
N MET A 90 -8.18 4.23 -4.83
CA MET A 90 -8.56 2.81 -4.88
C MET A 90 -9.99 2.63 -5.34
N ARG A 91 -10.20 1.65 -6.23
CA ARG A 91 -11.53 1.10 -6.56
C ARG A 91 -11.85 -0.07 -5.63
#